data_AF-A0A7Z9TSQ8-F1
#
_entry.id   AF-A0A7Z9TSQ8-F1
#
_cell.length_a   1.000
_cell.length_b   1.000
_cell.length_c   1.000
_cell.angle_alpha   90.00
_cell.angle_beta   90.00
_cell.angle_gamma   90.00
#
_symmetry.space_group_name_H-M   'P 1'
#
loop_
_entity.id
_entity.type
_entity.pdbx_description
1 polymer ?
#
loop_
_entity_poly.entity_id
_entity_poly.type
_entity_poly.pdbx_seq_one_letter_code
_entity_poly.pdbx_strand_id
1 'polypeptide(L)' 'DADRERVEIIAESKKINEETRGKAEASATKIYADAYQKDTDFFKFLRSHDVYRNSLQEGTTLLMDADSDFFKYLK' A
#
# COMPACT_ATOMS: atom_id res chain seq x y z
N ASP A 1 -41.82 11.81 -20.27
CA ASP A 1 -41.40 12.21 -18.90
C ASP A 1 -40.68 11.11 -18.15
N ALA A 2 -41.25 9.90 -18.02
CA ALA A 2 -40.62 8.77 -17.31
C ALA A 2 -39.20 8.40 -17.79
N ASP A 3 -38.91 8.46 -19.10
CA ASP A 3 -37.57 8.14 -19.62
C ASP A 3 -36.51 9.18 -19.20
N ARG A 4 -36.90 10.45 -19.11
CA ARG A 4 -36.01 11.54 -18.68
C ARG A 4 -35.69 11.40 -17.19
N GLU A 5 -36.72 11.15 -16.39
CA GLU A 5 -36.60 10.96 -14.94
C GLU A 5 -35.73 9.73 -14.62
N ARG A 6 -35.88 8.64 -15.37
CA ARG A 6 -35.02 7.46 -15.27
C ARG A 6 -33.55 7.78 -15.55
N VAL A 7 -33.26 8.56 -16.60
CA VAL A 7 -31.89 8.96 -16.94
C VAL A 7 -31.29 9.84 -15.84
N GLU A 8 -32.07 10.78 -15.29
CA GLU A 8 -31.64 11.65 -14.18
C GLU A 8 -31.30 10.85 -12.92
N ILE A 9 -32.15 9.91 -12.52
CA ILE A 9 -31.92 9.05 -11.35
C ILE A 9 -30.65 8.20 -11.52
N ILE A 10 -30.44 7.63 -12.70
CA ILE A 10 -29.24 6.81 -12.98
C ILE A 10 -27.98 7.69 -12.97
N ALA A 11 -28.05 8.89 -13.54
CA ALA A 11 -26.92 9.83 -13.56
C ALA A 11 -26.55 10.28 -12.14
N GLU A 12 -27.55 10.63 -11.32
CA GLU A 12 -27.33 11.05 -9.94
C GLU A 12 -26.77 9.89 -9.09
N SER A 13 -27.31 8.67 -9.25
CA SER A 13 -26.79 7.49 -8.56
C SER A 13 -25.33 7.20 -8.94
N LYS A 14 -24.96 7.33 -10.22
CA LYS A 14 -23.57 7.17 -10.66
C LYS A 14 -22.66 8.23 -10.06
N LYS A 15 -23.09 9.49 -10.03
CA LYS A 15 -22.33 10.59 -9.43
C LYS A 15 -22.08 10.32 -7.94
N ILE A 16 -23.11 9.96 -7.18
CA ILE A 16 -22.99 9.66 -5.75
C ILE A 16 -22.04 8.48 -5.51
N ASN A 17 -22.12 7.44 -6.34
CA ASN A 17 -21.22 6.29 -6.24
C ASN A 17 -19.76 6.68 -6.46
N GLU A 18 -19.45 7.45 -7.52
CA GLU A 18 -18.08 7.89 -7.79
C GLU A 18 -17.55 8.83 -6.70
N GLU A 19 -18.37 9.76 -6.19
CA GLU A 19 -17.99 10.62 -5.08
C GLU A 19 -17.69 9.83 -3.80
N THR A 20 -18.53 8.84 -3.48
CA THR A 20 -18.37 7.99 -2.29
C THR A 20 -17.11 7.15 -2.42
N ARG A 21 -16.89 6.54 -3.59
CA ARG A 21 -15.70 5.77 -3.89
C ARG A 21 -14.44 6.61 -3.81
N GLY A 22 -14.44 7.81 -4.40
CA GLY A 22 -13.31 8.73 -4.34
C GLY A 22 -12.98 9.17 -2.91
N LYS A 23 -13.99 9.46 -2.08
CA LYS A 23 -13.78 9.79 -0.64
C LYS A 23 -13.20 8.60 0.13
N ALA A 24 -13.67 7.39 -0.16
CA ALA A 24 -13.16 6.18 0.47
C ALA A 24 -11.70 5.90 0.07
N GLU A 25 -11.37 5.98 -1.22
CA GLU A 25 -10.01 5.82 -1.75
C GLU A 25 -9.04 6.87 -1.17
N ALA A 26 -9.48 8.13 -1.07
CA ALA A 26 -8.70 9.19 -0.44
C ALA A 26 -8.45 8.93 1.05
N SER A 27 -9.49 8.49 1.78
CA SER A 27 -9.37 8.17 3.20
C SER A 27 -8.44 6.97 3.44
N ALA A 28 -8.58 5.91 2.63
CA ALA A 28 -7.70 4.75 2.68
C ALA A 28 -6.25 5.15 2.41
N THR A 29 -6.00 5.90 1.33
CA THR A 29 -4.66 6.41 0.98
C THR A 29 -4.06 7.23 2.11
N LYS A 30 -4.85 8.11 2.74
CA LYS A 30 -4.41 8.90 3.89
C LYS A 30 -4.07 8.02 5.09
N ILE A 31 -4.92 7.05 5.45
CA ILE A 31 -4.66 6.12 6.56
C ILE A 31 -3.37 5.34 6.31
N TYR A 32 -3.17 4.84 5.09
CA TYR A 32 -1.93 4.16 4.72
C TYR A 32 -0.74 5.11 4.88
N ALA A 33 -0.79 6.30 4.28
CA ALA A 33 0.29 7.28 4.37
C ALA A 33 0.61 7.64 5.83
N ASP A 34 -0.40 7.92 6.64
CA ASP A 34 -0.25 8.23 8.07
C ASP A 34 0.35 7.04 8.84
N ALA A 35 -0.07 5.81 8.53
CA ALA A 35 0.50 4.60 9.14
C ALA A 35 1.96 4.39 8.73
N TYR A 36 2.32 4.65 7.48
CA TYR A 36 3.70 4.60 6.98
C TYR A 36 4.59 5.70 7.57
N GLN A 37 4.03 6.87 7.84
CA GLN A 37 4.74 8.01 8.42
C GLN A 37 4.91 7.90 9.94
N LYS A 38 4.01 7.19 10.65
CA LYS A 38 4.08 7.03 12.10
C LYS A 38 5.39 6.41 12.57
N ASP A 39 5.91 5.44 11.83
CA ASP A 39 7.24 4.89 12.09
C ASP A 39 7.81 4.26 10.80
N THR A 40 8.46 5.11 10.01
CA THR A 40 9.11 4.69 8.77
C THR A 40 10.26 3.71 9.03
N ASP A 41 10.88 3.75 10.21
CA ASP A 41 12.00 2.86 10.53
C ASP A 41 11.51 1.47 10.95
N PHE A 42 10.38 1.37 11.63
CA PHE A 42 9.71 0.09 11.90
C PHE A 42 9.26 -0.62 10.61
N PHE A 43 8.72 0.13 9.63
CA PHE A 43 8.36 -0.46 8.34
C PHE A 43 9.60 -0.94 7.55
N LYS A 44 10.69 -0.17 7.55
CA LYS A 44 11.97 -0.59 6.95
C LYS A 44 12.49 -1.88 7.61
N PHE A 45 12.38 -1.97 8.93
CA PHE A 45 12.75 -3.17 9.69
C PHE A 45 11.91 -4.39 9.27
N LEU A 46 10.57 -4.29 9.28
CA LEU A 46 9.69 -5.39 8.85
C LEU A 46 9.96 -5.83 7.41
N ARG A 47 10.11 -4.88 6.49
CA ARG A 47 10.42 -5.18 5.09
C ARG A 47 11.80 -5.83 4.95
N SER A 48 12.80 -5.39 5.72
CA SER A 48 14.12 -6.03 5.72
C SER A 48 14.05 -7.48 6.19
N HIS A 49 13.25 -7.77 7.23
CA HIS A 49 13.03 -9.12 7.75
C HIS A 49 12.31 -10.03 6.75
N ASP A 50 11.28 -9.54 6.06
CA ASP A 50 10.60 -10.32 5.01
C ASP A 50 11.51 -10.60 3.82
N VAL A 51 12.34 -9.62 3.44
CA VAL A 51 13.36 -9.82 2.40
C VAL A 51 14.37 -10.89 2.82
N TYR A 52 14.82 -10.89 4.07
CA TYR A 52 15.69 -11.95 4.60
C TYR A 52 15.01 -13.31 4.52
N ARG A 53 13.75 -13.43 4.99
CA ARG A 53 13.01 -14.69 4.93
C ARG A 53 12.87 -15.24 3.51
N ASN A 54 12.60 -14.38 2.54
CA ASN A 54 12.37 -14.80 1.15
C ASN A 54 13.67 -15.02 0.38
N SER A 55 14.74 -14.31 0.74
CA SER A 55 16.02 -14.35 0.03
C SER A 55 17.02 -15.33 0.63
N LEU A 56 16.85 -15.71 1.91
CA LEU A 56 17.71 -16.67 2.63
C LEU A 56 17.00 -18.01 2.81
N GLN A 57 16.61 -18.63 1.69
CA GLN A 57 16.09 -19.98 1.71
C GLN A 57 17.23 -21.00 1.86
N GLU A 58 16.91 -22.19 2.35
CA GLU A 58 17.88 -23.26 2.59
C GLU A 58 18.67 -23.57 1.30
N GLY A 59 20.01 -23.46 1.37
CA GLY A 59 20.90 -23.63 0.22
C GLY A 59 21.28 -22.34 -0.53
N THR A 60 20.79 -21.17 -0.12
CA THR A 60 21.18 -19.89 -0.76
C THR A 60 22.62 -19.50 -0.41
N THR A 61 23.47 -19.30 -1.42
CA THR A 61 24.79 -18.68 -1.27
C THR A 61 24.72 -17.22 -1.70
N LEU A 62 24.79 -16.30 -0.74
CA LEU A 62 24.81 -14.85 -1.01
C LEU A 62 26.23 -14.40 -1.33
N LEU A 63 26.42 -13.77 -2.49
CA LEU A 63 27.64 -13.04 -2.83
C LEU A 63 27.34 -11.54 -2.68
N MET A 64 27.90 -10.92 -1.64
CA MET A 64 27.65 -9.50 -1.31
C MET A 64 28.97 -8.82 -0.95
N ASP A 65 29.04 -7.53 -1.22
CA ASP A 65 30.18 -6.71 -0.81
C ASP A 65 30.18 -6.53 0.72
N ALA A 66 31.37 -6.39 1.33
CA ALA A 66 31.54 -6.38 2.79
C ALA A 66 30.82 -5.20 3.47
N ASP A 67 30.59 -4.11 2.73
CA ASP A 67 29.91 -2.90 3.19
C ASP A 67 28.42 -2.84 2.82
N SER A 68 27.82 -3.96 2.42
CA SER A 68 26.42 -3.99 1.97
C SER A 68 25.45 -3.58 3.08
N ASP A 69 24.63 -2.55 2.79
CA ASP A 69 23.50 -2.09 3.61
C ASP A 69 22.46 -3.20 3.88
N PHE A 70 22.54 -4.33 3.17
CA PHE A 70 21.65 -5.45 3.33
C PHE A 70 21.60 -5.97 4.77
N PHE A 71 22.71 -5.94 5.53
CA PHE A 71 22.73 -6.41 6.94
C PHE A 71 22.63 -5.30 7.98
N LYS A 72 22.25 -4.07 7.62
CA LYS A 72 22.23 -2.91 8.54
C LYS A 72 21.39 -3.14 9.82
N TYR A 73 20.40 -4.03 9.78
CA TYR A 73 19.55 -4.40 10.91
C TYR A 73 19.92 -5.75 11.59
N LEU A 74 20.93 -6.45 11.09
CA LEU A 74 21.44 -7.73 11.61
C LEU A 74 22.80 -7.60 12.33
N LYS A 75 23.37 -6.38 12.37
CA LYS A 75 24.57 -6.04 13.15
C LYS A 75 24.30 -6.05 14.66
#